data_AF-A0A5K0XYV4-F1
#
_entry.id   AF-A0A5K0XYV4-F1
#
_cell.length_a   1.000
_cell.length_b   1.000
_cell.length_c   1.000
_cell.angle_alpha   90.00
_cell.angle_beta   90.00
_cell.angle_gamma   90.00
#
_symmetry.space_group_name_H-M   'P 1'
#
loop_
_entity.id
_entity.type
_entity.pdbx_description
1 polymer ?
#
loop_
_entity_poly.entity_id
_entity_poly.type
_entity_poly.pdbx_seq_one_letter_code
_entity_poly.pdbx_strand_id
1 'polypeptide(L)'
;ILLMLALLSEAAADATVGDFFAECPIAHCREGGPEIRYPFRKVNQQSICGVPGFEIRCTADNRTVINLPYEGDFYVQSIDYRHNQLQISDPQGCLINRTIIPFNLSSSPFRRYYEISNFSLFNCSSADASSIQGYLNTSASFLVDCLSTFESAHIYAVNSDESLATEPPF
;
A
#
# COMPACT_ATOMS: atom_id res chain seq x y z
N ILE A 1 -5.78 1.41 5.99
CA ILE A 1 -5.05 0.19 5.54
C ILE A 1 -4.03 0.60 4.50
N LEU A 2 -2.81 0.09 4.62
CA LEU A 2 -1.70 0.35 3.70
C LEU A 2 -1.19 -0.98 3.16
N LEU A 3 -0.76 -1.01 1.89
CA LEU A 3 -0.17 -2.18 1.27
C LEU A 3 1.34 -2.01 1.22
N MET A 4 2.07 -2.99 1.75
CA MET A 4 3.53 -3.05 1.69
C MET A 4 3.96 -3.91 0.51
N LEU A 5 4.76 -3.33 -0.37
CA LEU A 5 5.39 -4.00 -1.50
C LEU A 5 6.89 -4.09 -1.27
N ALA A 6 7.48 -5.24 -1.62
CA ALA A 6 8.92 -5.41 -1.69
C ALA A 6 9.39 -5.19 -3.13
N LEU A 7 10.51 -4.50 -3.29
CA LEU A 7 11.14 -4.32 -4.59
C LEU A 7 11.78 -5.64 -5.03
N LEU A 8 11.62 -6.01 -6.31
CA LEU A 8 12.25 -7.19 -6.90
C LEU A 8 13.66 -6.91 -7.43
N SER A 9 14.09 -5.64 -7.50
CA SER A 9 15.42 -5.27 -7.97
C SER A 9 16.44 -5.19 -6.83
N GLU A 10 17.51 -5.97 -6.97
CA GLU A 10 18.83 -5.56 -6.50
C GLU A 10 19.41 -4.67 -7.58
N ALA A 11 19.48 -3.37 -7.32
CA ALA A 11 20.30 -2.50 -8.12
C ALA A 11 21.67 -2.38 -7.46
N ALA A 12 22.63 -3.18 -7.93
CA ALA A 12 24.03 -2.93 -7.66
C ALA A 12 24.41 -1.64 -8.41
N ALA A 13 24.50 -0.52 -7.68
CA ALA A 13 25.13 0.67 -8.19
C ALA A 13 26.64 0.42 -8.21
N ASP A 14 27.19 0.15 -9.40
CA ASP A 14 28.61 0.35 -9.69
C ASP A 14 28.81 1.72 -10.36
N ALA A 15 29.97 2.31 -10.10
CA ALA A 15 30.52 3.60 -10.55
C ALA A 15 30.28 4.85 -9.67
N THR A 16 31.40 5.34 -9.12
CA THR A 16 31.70 6.74 -8.72
C THR A 16 30.53 7.55 -8.16
N VAL A 17 30.27 7.30 -6.88
CA VAL A 17 29.23 7.87 -6.00
C VAL A 17 29.12 9.41 -6.03
N GLY A 18 30.11 10.16 -6.53
CA GLY A 18 30.09 11.63 -6.54
C GLY A 18 29.32 12.28 -7.70
N ASP A 19 29.48 11.77 -8.93
CA ASP A 19 28.94 12.42 -10.14
C ASP A 19 27.46 12.06 -10.35
N PHE A 20 27.07 10.85 -9.93
CA PHE A 20 25.70 10.35 -10.05
C PHE A 20 24.68 11.22 -9.29
N PHE A 21 25.01 11.70 -8.08
CA PHE A 21 24.07 12.52 -7.31
C PHE A 21 23.93 13.95 -7.85
N ALA A 22 24.91 14.46 -8.61
CA ALA A 22 24.79 15.75 -9.27
C ALA A 22 23.83 15.68 -10.46
N GLU A 23 23.86 14.57 -11.21
CA GLU A 23 23.00 14.35 -12.37
C GLU A 23 21.61 13.82 -12.00
N CYS A 24 21.50 13.10 -10.88
CA CYS A 24 20.28 12.51 -10.35
C CYS A 24 19.99 12.98 -8.93
N PRO A 25 19.60 14.26 -8.75
CA PRO A 25 19.31 14.81 -7.44
C PRO A 25 18.07 14.16 -6.82
N ILE A 26 18.04 14.10 -5.48
CA ILE A 26 16.85 13.68 -4.73
C ILE A 26 15.71 14.64 -5.04
N ALA A 27 14.54 14.11 -5.33
CA ALA A 27 13.35 14.88 -5.64
C ALA A 27 12.21 14.60 -4.64
N HIS A 28 11.26 15.52 -4.54
CA HIS A 28 10.05 15.34 -3.72
C HIS A 28 8.83 15.89 -4.47
N CYS A 29 7.64 15.35 -4.23
CA CYS A 29 6.39 15.97 -4.71
C CYS A 29 5.92 17.11 -3.79
N ARG A 30 6.24 17.04 -2.50
CA ARG A 30 6.00 18.09 -1.49
C ARG A 30 7.07 18.04 -0.41
N GLU A 31 7.24 19.15 0.30
CA GLU A 31 8.04 19.18 1.53
C GLU A 31 7.49 18.18 2.56
N GLY A 32 8.40 17.42 3.19
CA GLY A 32 8.04 16.33 4.10
C GLY A 32 7.39 15.10 3.43
N GLY A 33 7.29 15.07 2.11
CA GLY A 33 6.88 13.87 1.36
C GLY A 33 8.03 12.89 1.16
N PRO A 34 7.76 11.67 0.65
CA PRO A 34 8.78 10.67 0.37
C PRO A 34 9.90 11.22 -0.51
N GLU A 35 11.15 10.93 -0.15
CA GLU A 35 12.31 11.14 -1.02
C GLU A 35 12.16 10.27 -2.27
N ILE A 36 12.34 10.86 -3.44
CA ILE A 36 12.36 10.18 -4.73
C ILE A 36 13.82 10.18 -5.19
N ARG A 37 14.44 9.02 -5.06
CA ARG A 37 15.80 8.73 -5.52
C ARG A 37 15.91 7.29 -5.99
N TYR A 38 16.98 7.02 -6.73
CA TYR A 38 17.29 5.71 -7.29
C TYR A 38 17.00 4.57 -6.29
N PRO A 39 16.27 3.50 -6.70
CA PRO A 39 15.86 3.17 -8.07
C PRO A 39 14.62 3.91 -8.58
N PHE A 40 13.93 4.67 -7.71
CA PHE A 40 12.79 5.50 -8.10
C PHE A 40 13.24 6.79 -8.76
N ARG A 41 12.49 7.24 -9.76
CA ARG A 41 12.71 8.55 -10.39
C ARG A 41 11.39 9.23 -10.63
N LYS A 42 11.38 10.56 -10.63
CA LYS A 42 10.25 11.27 -11.21
C LYS A 42 10.20 11.04 -12.72
N VAL A 43 9.00 11.03 -13.29
CA VAL A 43 8.78 10.91 -14.73
C VAL A 43 9.54 11.95 -15.57
N ASN A 44 9.82 13.13 -15.02
CA ASN A 44 10.55 14.22 -15.68
C ASN A 44 12.06 14.24 -15.41
N GLN A 45 12.59 13.30 -14.61
CA GLN A 45 14.04 13.10 -14.47
C GLN A 45 14.57 12.26 -15.62
N GLN A 46 15.87 12.39 -15.89
CA GLN A 46 16.56 11.56 -16.88
C GLN A 46 16.35 10.07 -16.59
N SER A 47 16.33 9.25 -17.63
CA SER A 47 16.12 7.80 -17.50
C SER A 47 17.20 7.13 -16.66
N ILE A 48 18.44 7.64 -16.68
CA ILE A 48 19.56 7.13 -15.88
C ILE A 48 19.31 7.22 -14.36
N CYS A 49 18.41 8.11 -13.92
CA CYS A 49 18.14 8.33 -12.50
C CYS A 49 17.23 7.29 -11.86
N GLY A 50 16.74 6.31 -12.61
CA GLY A 50 15.89 5.27 -12.06
C GLY A 50 15.75 4.06 -12.98
N VAL A 51 15.01 3.09 -12.50
CA VAL A 51 14.75 1.83 -13.22
C VAL A 51 13.37 1.92 -13.88
N PRO A 52 13.19 1.42 -15.12
CA PRO A 52 11.87 1.32 -15.73
C PRO A 52 10.88 0.55 -14.83
N GLY A 53 9.68 1.09 -14.65
CA GLY A 53 8.66 0.56 -13.74
C GLY A 53 8.70 1.15 -12.32
N PHE A 54 9.67 2.04 -12.03
CA PHE A 54 9.80 2.76 -10.76
C PHE A 54 9.50 4.26 -10.91
N GLU A 55 8.80 4.63 -11.97
CA GLU A 55 8.42 6.01 -12.23
C GLU A 55 7.40 6.53 -11.22
N ILE A 56 7.74 7.66 -10.61
CA ILE A 56 6.89 8.41 -9.71
C ILE A 56 6.35 9.65 -10.43
N ARG A 57 5.05 9.87 -10.29
CA ARG A 57 4.36 11.08 -10.76
C ARG A 57 3.93 11.91 -9.55
N CYS A 58 4.03 13.23 -9.69
CA CYS A 58 3.38 14.15 -8.76
C CYS A 58 2.04 14.58 -9.33
N THR A 59 1.00 14.56 -8.51
CA THR A 59 -0.31 15.14 -8.87
C THR A 59 -0.30 16.66 -8.68
N ALA A 60 -1.34 17.34 -9.18
CA ALA A 60 -1.48 18.79 -9.03
C ALA A 60 -1.62 19.23 -7.56
N ASP A 61 -2.11 18.34 -6.69
CA ASP A 61 -2.19 18.52 -5.24
C ASP A 61 -0.96 17.94 -4.49
N ASN A 62 0.15 17.78 -5.20
CA ASN A 62 1.46 17.39 -4.65
C ASN A 62 1.50 16.02 -3.95
N ARG A 63 0.61 15.09 -4.34
CA ARG A 63 0.67 13.69 -3.90
C ARG A 63 1.65 12.91 -4.77
N THR A 64 2.39 12.01 -4.12
CA THR A 64 3.33 11.09 -4.76
C THR A 64 2.56 9.87 -5.26
N VAL A 65 2.60 9.60 -6.56
CA VAL A 65 1.85 8.51 -7.21
C VAL A 65 2.80 7.55 -7.91
N ILE A 66 2.51 6.26 -7.77
CA ILE A 66 3.09 5.20 -8.58
C ILE A 66 1.98 4.50 -9.37
N ASN A 67 2.27 4.12 -10.62
CA ASN A 67 1.37 3.30 -11.43
C ASN A 67 1.82 1.85 -11.40
N LEU A 68 0.89 0.94 -11.14
CA LEU A 68 1.10 -0.50 -11.20
C LEU A 68 0.38 -1.05 -12.45
N PRO A 69 1.08 -1.74 -13.39
CA PRO A 69 0.59 -2.02 -14.75
C PRO A 69 -0.76 -2.75 -14.94
N TYR A 70 -1.39 -3.29 -13.90
CA TYR A 70 -2.78 -3.80 -13.96
C TYR A 70 -3.69 -3.26 -12.85
N GLU A 71 -3.11 -2.63 -11.85
CA GLU A 71 -3.80 -2.18 -10.63
C GLU A 71 -4.04 -0.67 -10.65
N GLY A 72 -3.43 0.04 -11.60
CA GLY A 72 -3.56 1.48 -11.78
C GLY A 72 -2.74 2.28 -10.78
N ASP A 73 -3.23 3.49 -10.47
CA ASP A 73 -2.50 4.45 -9.66
C ASP A 73 -2.71 4.22 -8.16
N PHE A 74 -1.62 4.37 -7.40
CA PHE A 74 -1.59 4.36 -5.94
C PHE A 74 -0.83 5.54 -5.38
N TYR A 75 -1.23 6.03 -4.20
CA TYR A 75 -0.42 6.98 -3.46
C TYR A 75 0.71 6.28 -2.74
N VAL A 76 1.93 6.80 -2.91
CA VAL A 76 3.11 6.38 -2.16
C VAL A 76 3.12 7.14 -0.84
N GLN A 77 3.00 6.39 0.25
CA GLN A 77 3.02 6.94 1.60
C GLN A 77 4.44 7.03 2.16
N SER A 78 5.25 6.01 1.90
CA SER A 78 6.65 5.97 2.31
C SER A 78 7.46 5.02 1.41
N ILE A 79 8.77 5.29 1.33
CA ILE A 79 9.74 4.43 0.66
C ILE A 79 10.83 4.10 1.68
N ASP A 80 10.95 2.83 2.04
CA ASP A 80 12.02 2.35 2.89
C ASP A 80 13.17 1.83 2.02
N TYR A 81 14.16 2.69 1.84
CA TYR A 81 15.37 2.38 1.09
C TYR A 81 16.32 1.41 1.80
N ARG A 82 16.19 1.19 3.11
CA ARG A 82 17.02 0.23 3.85
C ARG A 82 16.51 -1.19 3.65
N HIS A 83 15.19 -1.35 3.68
CA HIS A 83 14.54 -2.66 3.52
C HIS A 83 14.03 -2.92 2.10
N ASN A 84 14.20 -1.96 1.19
CA ASN A 84 13.68 -2.01 -0.18
C ASN A 84 12.17 -2.30 -0.19
N GLN A 85 11.43 -1.47 0.55
CA GLN A 85 9.97 -1.57 0.67
C GLN A 85 9.28 -0.28 0.23
N LEU A 86 8.08 -0.43 -0.30
CA LEU A 86 7.22 0.64 -0.74
C LEU A 86 5.87 0.49 -0.05
N GLN A 87 5.45 1.53 0.68
CA GLN A 87 4.14 1.57 1.31
C GLN A 87 3.18 2.39 0.46
N ILE A 88 2.08 1.77 0.04
CA ILE A 88 1.08 2.40 -0.82
C ILE A 88 -0.32 2.40 -0.22
N SER A 89 -1.15 3.35 -0.65
CA SER A 89 -2.57 3.42 -0.33
C SER A 89 -3.40 3.64 -1.58
N ASP A 90 -4.63 3.12 -1.58
CA ASP A 90 -5.59 3.37 -2.65
C ASP A 90 -6.06 4.83 -2.66
N PRO A 91 -6.00 5.53 -3.80
CA PRO A 91 -6.52 6.88 -3.97
C PRO A 91 -8.00 7.06 -3.62
N GLN A 92 -8.80 6.01 -3.76
CA GLN A 92 -10.22 6.03 -3.41
C GLN A 92 -10.46 5.78 -1.91
N GLY A 93 -9.39 5.54 -1.14
CA GLY A 93 -9.47 5.31 0.31
C GLY A 93 -9.93 3.90 0.69
N CYS A 94 -10.10 2.99 -0.28
CA CYS A 94 -10.62 1.64 -0.01
C CYS A 94 -9.75 0.55 -0.64
N LEU A 95 -8.55 0.39 -0.10
CA LEU A 95 -7.58 -0.61 -0.59
C LEU A 95 -8.14 -2.03 -0.61
N ILE A 96 -9.04 -2.37 0.32
CA ILE A 96 -9.70 -3.68 0.36
C ILE A 96 -10.45 -3.97 -0.95
N ASN A 97 -11.13 -2.98 -1.54
CA ASN A 97 -11.86 -3.19 -2.81
C ASN A 97 -10.93 -3.63 -3.95
N ARG A 98 -9.66 -3.22 -3.94
CA ARG A 98 -8.68 -3.64 -4.94
C ARG A 98 -8.06 -5.00 -4.64
N THR A 99 -8.07 -5.44 -3.39
CA THR A 99 -7.44 -6.71 -2.98
C THR A 99 -8.42 -7.87 -2.80
N ILE A 100 -9.74 -7.63 -2.83
CA ILE A 100 -10.77 -8.68 -2.85
C ILE A 100 -10.62 -9.55 -4.11
N ILE A 101 -10.30 -8.92 -5.24
CA ILE A 101 -9.92 -9.61 -6.47
C ILE A 101 -8.40 -9.85 -6.42
N PRO A 102 -7.87 -10.92 -7.05
CA PRO A 102 -6.43 -11.18 -7.07
C PRO A 102 -5.64 -9.96 -7.58
N PHE A 103 -4.93 -9.33 -6.65
CA PHE A 103 -4.05 -8.18 -6.92
C PHE A 103 -2.87 -8.61 -7.79
N ASN A 104 -2.85 -8.16 -9.03
CA ASN A 104 -1.96 -8.62 -10.08
C ASN A 104 -0.73 -7.72 -10.22
N LEU A 105 0.39 -8.19 -9.69
CA LEU A 105 1.70 -7.54 -9.77
C LEU A 105 2.62 -8.15 -10.84
N SER A 106 2.11 -9.03 -11.70
CA SER A 106 2.95 -9.85 -12.60
C SER A 106 3.78 -9.05 -13.61
N SER A 107 3.31 -7.88 -14.03
CA SER A 107 4.05 -6.95 -14.90
C SER A 107 4.68 -5.77 -14.14
N SER A 108 4.74 -5.85 -12.81
CA SER A 108 5.36 -4.82 -11.97
C SER A 108 6.70 -5.33 -11.41
N PRO A 109 7.67 -4.43 -11.13
CA PRO A 109 8.91 -4.81 -10.48
C PRO A 109 8.77 -4.96 -8.95
N PHE A 110 7.54 -5.14 -8.48
CA PHE A 110 7.19 -5.25 -7.07
C PHE A 110 6.54 -6.60 -6.80
N ARG A 111 6.75 -7.12 -5.60
CA ARG A 111 5.95 -8.21 -5.05
C ARG A 111 5.31 -7.77 -3.76
N ARG A 112 4.28 -8.51 -3.35
CA ARG A 112 3.70 -8.37 -2.02
C ARG A 112 4.76 -8.69 -0.95
N TYR A 113 4.89 -7.84 0.08
CA TYR A 113 5.78 -8.14 1.21
C TYR A 113 5.24 -9.33 2.02
N TYR A 114 6.11 -10.18 2.57
CA TYR A 114 5.73 -11.50 3.10
C TYR A 114 4.85 -11.48 4.36
N GLU A 115 4.72 -10.34 5.05
CA GLU A 115 3.89 -10.20 6.25
C GLU A 115 2.47 -9.71 5.96
N ILE A 116 1.81 -10.22 4.91
CA ILE A 116 0.37 -9.94 4.74
C ILE A 116 -0.41 -11.02 5.47
N SER A 117 -1.03 -10.62 6.58
CA SER A 117 -2.08 -11.42 7.21
C SER A 117 -3.27 -11.54 6.27
N ASN A 118 -3.80 -12.75 6.16
CA ASN A 118 -5.06 -12.95 5.46
C ASN A 118 -6.19 -12.43 6.35
N PHE A 119 -7.19 -11.81 5.74
CA PHE A 119 -8.37 -11.34 6.45
C PHE A 119 -9.63 -11.91 5.81
N SER A 120 -10.57 -12.29 6.64
CA SER A 120 -11.93 -12.61 6.24
C SER A 120 -12.82 -11.41 6.53
N LEU A 121 -13.68 -11.05 5.57
CA LEU A 121 -14.64 -9.96 5.72
C LEU A 121 -15.96 -10.51 6.23
N PHE A 122 -16.45 -9.94 7.32
CA PHE A 122 -17.73 -10.30 7.93
C PHE A 122 -18.70 -9.14 7.81
N ASN A 123 -19.91 -9.44 7.34
CA ASN A 123 -21.03 -8.50 7.36
C ASN A 123 -21.79 -8.67 8.67
N CYS A 124 -21.63 -7.71 9.58
CA CYS A 124 -22.23 -7.71 10.92
C CYS A 124 -23.42 -6.74 11.02
N SER A 125 -24.05 -6.40 9.90
CA SER A 125 -25.09 -5.36 9.85
C SER A 125 -26.38 -5.73 10.56
N SER A 126 -26.63 -7.04 10.74
CA SER A 126 -27.76 -7.57 11.51
C SER A 126 -27.41 -7.92 12.96
N ALA A 127 -26.14 -7.78 13.35
CA ALA A 127 -25.69 -8.18 14.68
C ALA A 127 -26.08 -7.13 15.74
N ASP A 128 -26.46 -7.61 16.92
CA ASP A 128 -26.82 -6.75 18.04
C ASP A 128 -25.56 -5.98 18.51
N ALA A 129 -25.65 -4.66 18.73
CA ALA A 129 -24.47 -3.81 18.98
C ALA A 129 -23.64 -4.27 20.20
N SER A 130 -24.29 -4.92 21.17
CA SER A 130 -23.68 -5.53 22.35
C SER A 130 -22.78 -6.73 22.03
N SER A 131 -23.10 -7.49 20.97
CA SER A 131 -22.32 -8.63 20.52
C SER A 131 -21.05 -8.24 19.75
N ILE A 132 -21.06 -7.06 19.12
CA ILE A 132 -19.91 -6.50 18.40
C ILE A 132 -18.86 -5.95 19.37
N GLN A 133 -19.28 -5.36 20.49
CA GLN A 133 -18.38 -4.74 21.48
C GLN A 133 -17.38 -5.73 22.11
N GLY A 134 -17.73 -7.01 22.21
CA GLY A 134 -16.83 -8.06 22.69
C GLY A 134 -15.65 -8.34 21.75
N TYR A 135 -15.86 -8.18 20.43
CA TYR A 135 -14.85 -8.44 19.40
C TYR A 135 -13.93 -7.25 19.14
N LEU A 136 -14.45 -6.03 19.23
CA LEU A 136 -13.69 -4.78 19.02
C LEU A 136 -12.53 -4.59 20.00
N ASN A 137 -12.51 -5.35 21.10
CA ASN A 137 -11.43 -5.33 22.09
C ASN A 137 -10.28 -6.29 21.75
N THR A 138 -10.35 -7.00 20.62
CA THR A 138 -9.27 -7.86 20.13
C THR A 138 -8.46 -7.12 19.06
N SER A 139 -7.13 -7.21 19.13
CA SER A 139 -6.20 -6.61 18.15
C SER A 139 -6.27 -7.24 16.75
N ALA A 140 -7.16 -8.21 16.54
CA ALA A 140 -7.26 -9.01 15.32
C ALA A 140 -8.44 -8.63 14.41
N SER A 141 -9.29 -7.68 14.82
CA SER A 141 -10.43 -7.22 14.02
C SER A 141 -10.47 -5.69 13.90
N PHE A 142 -10.87 -5.18 12.74
CA PHE A 142 -11.06 -3.76 12.54
C PHE A 142 -12.25 -3.47 11.61
N LEU A 143 -12.92 -2.35 11.86
CA LEU A 143 -14.00 -1.86 11.00
C LEU A 143 -13.42 -1.42 9.65
N VAL A 144 -14.03 -1.89 8.57
CA VAL A 144 -13.71 -1.46 7.22
C VAL A 144 -14.64 -0.31 6.85
N ASP A 145 -14.25 0.90 7.26
CA ASP A 145 -15.08 2.11 7.08
C ASP A 145 -15.52 2.32 5.63
N CYS A 146 -14.65 2.03 4.66
CA CYS A 146 -14.93 2.26 3.25
C CYS A 146 -15.90 1.26 2.60
N LEU A 147 -16.19 0.15 3.28
CA LEU A 147 -17.25 -0.82 2.89
C LEU A 147 -18.48 -0.72 3.80
N SER A 148 -18.34 0.02 4.90
CA SER A 148 -19.39 0.21 5.88
C SER A 148 -20.20 1.46 5.55
N THR A 149 -21.48 1.45 5.88
CA THR A 149 -22.36 2.61 5.83
C THR A 149 -22.86 2.89 7.23
N PHE A 150 -22.94 4.16 7.60
CA PHE A 150 -23.28 4.59 8.96
C PHE A 150 -24.60 4.03 9.52
N GLU A 151 -25.51 3.54 8.66
CA GLU A 151 -26.87 3.18 9.05
C GLU A 151 -27.23 1.69 8.83
N SER A 152 -26.51 0.96 7.97
CA SER A 152 -27.00 -0.34 7.48
C SER A 152 -25.96 -1.35 7.06
N ALA A 153 -24.68 -0.98 6.99
CA ALA A 153 -23.60 -1.88 6.61
C ALA A 153 -22.43 -1.76 7.58
N HIS A 154 -22.16 -2.80 8.38
CA HIS A 154 -20.98 -2.86 9.25
C HIS A 154 -20.10 -4.03 8.81
N ILE A 155 -19.03 -3.72 8.06
CA ILE A 155 -18.11 -4.72 7.53
C ILE A 155 -16.84 -4.73 8.38
N TYR A 156 -16.54 -5.88 8.97
CA TYR A 156 -15.32 -6.09 9.76
C TYR A 156 -14.34 -6.98 9.02
N ALA A 157 -13.05 -6.64 9.06
CA ALA A 157 -11.98 -7.54 8.64
C ALA A 157 -11.41 -8.22 9.88
N VAL A 158 -11.35 -9.55 9.88
CA VAL A 158 -10.81 -10.37 10.96
C VAL A 158 -9.65 -11.20 10.42
N ASN A 159 -8.52 -11.21 11.14
CA ASN A 159 -7.36 -12.00 10.74
C ASN A 159 -7.74 -13.49 10.67
N SER A 160 -7.45 -14.13 9.53
CA SER A 160 -7.79 -15.53 9.28
C SER A 160 -6.94 -16.53 10.09
N ASP A 161 -5.82 -16.10 10.65
CA ASP A 161 -4.96 -16.95 11.50
C ASP A 161 -5.51 -17.08 12.94
N GLU A 162 -6.51 -16.28 13.31
CA GLU A 162 -7.18 -16.36 14.61
C GLU A 162 -8.31 -17.40 14.61
N SER A 163 -8.38 -18.17 15.70
CA SER A 163 -9.43 -19.16 15.87
C SER A 163 -10.77 -18.48 16.16
N LEU A 164 -11.76 -18.68 15.28
CA LEU A 164 -13.17 -18.31 15.46
C LEU A 164 -13.89 -19.10 16.58
N ALA A 165 -13.16 -19.65 17.58
CA ALA A 165 -13.76 -20.33 18.73
C ALA A 165 -14.68 -19.41 19.57
N THR A 166 -14.67 -18.12 19.27
CA THR A 166 -15.78 -17.20 19.48
C THR A 166 -16.44 -16.97 18.12
N GLU A 167 -17.52 -17.68 17.80
CA GLU A 167 -18.32 -17.37 16.62
C GLU A 167 -19.11 -16.08 16.87
N PRO A 168 -19.24 -15.17 15.87
CA PRO A 168 -20.20 -14.08 15.98
C PRO A 168 -21.60 -14.69 16.18
N PRO A 169 -22.41 -14.18 17.12
CA PRO A 169 -23.79 -14.63 17.22
C PRO A 169 -24.49 -14.20 15.92
N PHE A 170 -24.84 -15.19 15.09
CA PHE A 170 -25.78 -15.00 13.99
C PHE A 170 -27.15 -14.58 14.53
#